data_AF-A0A9E7KAJ4-F1
#
_entry.id   AF-A0A9E7KAJ4-F1
#
_cell.length_a   1.000
_cell.length_b   1.000
_cell.length_c   1.000
_cell.angle_alpha   90.00
_cell.angle_beta   90.00
_cell.angle_gamma   90.00
#
_symmetry.space_group_name_H-M   'P 1'
#
loop_
_entity.id
_entity.type
_entity.pdbx_description
1 polymer ?
#
loop_
_entity_poly.entity_id
_entity_poly.type
_entity_poly.pdbx_seq_one_letter_code
_entity_poly.pdbx_strand_id
1 'polypeptide(L)'
;MRKFQHTSPPRPRLLFVTMAALLSLPLLLLFLILPFSAPSSPPPLLPEIAQACGASRFPSSCHSALSQSPDLPSSPSALQLLSAAVAAPSDAVPSSRSQAESILASADANPARAAAARDCLEHLSLSARRLSAASAALPAGRLADARAWASAALLYQYDCWSAFKYVNSTRRVADAMASLLDLAALTSNALSMIAAFQRFGADISLWVPPQTERDGYWGDSPAVAAGGGSLRSADGATTFPSDRPPNATVCKTGSCDYQSVQDAVAAAPDFASDRFVIVIKAGVYEETVRVPFEKTNLVLLGEGMGATVITGAQNVGHNQDVTTYHSATVGVLGDGFAARDLTFENTAGPGAHQAVAFRSDSDQSILESVEFRGHQDTLYARSLRQLYRKCRVAGTVDFIFGNSASVFDRCVIEVVPRAEGPRKAGSNPVAAHGRTDPAQATGFVFSGCAINGSDDYLAAYQRKPGAHRAYLGRPWKEYSRTVYVNCSMGEVVMPEGWLPWREDFALSTLFYGEYGSSGPGANAAARVGWSSQIPSEHVGMYSVETFIQGGEWVPSEQ
;
A
#
# COMPACT_ATOMS: atom_id res chain seq x y z
N MET A 1 35.22 -23.63 -33.61
CA MET A 1 35.41 -25.00 -34.11
C MET A 1 34.79 -26.00 -33.14
N ARG A 2 34.18 -27.06 -33.70
CA ARG A 2 33.50 -28.23 -33.08
C ARG A 2 32.09 -28.02 -32.49
N LYS A 3 31.14 -28.28 -33.40
CA LYS A 3 29.75 -28.69 -33.22
C LYS A 3 29.66 -30.04 -32.50
N PHE A 4 28.59 -30.26 -31.75
CA PHE A 4 27.88 -31.55 -31.71
C PHE A 4 26.37 -31.30 -31.70
N GLN A 5 25.71 -31.78 -32.75
CA GLN A 5 24.26 -31.90 -32.88
C GLN A 5 23.82 -33.20 -32.18
N HIS A 6 22.67 -33.19 -31.52
CA HIS A 6 21.78 -34.34 -31.54
C HIS A 6 20.33 -33.89 -31.61
N THR A 7 19.73 -34.26 -32.75
CA THR A 7 18.33 -34.17 -33.13
C THR A 7 17.52 -35.28 -32.45
N SER A 8 16.30 -34.98 -31.98
CA SER A 8 15.28 -35.98 -31.62
C SER A 8 14.06 -35.85 -32.56
N PRO A 9 13.49 -36.96 -33.06
CA PRO A 9 12.37 -36.95 -34.01
C PRO A 9 10.99 -36.94 -33.31
N PRO A 10 9.90 -36.64 -34.03
CA PRO A 10 8.56 -36.48 -33.45
C PRO A 10 7.87 -37.83 -33.23
N ARG A 11 7.09 -37.95 -32.15
CA ARG A 11 6.20 -39.11 -31.91
C ARG A 11 4.83 -38.88 -32.56
N PRO A 12 4.22 -39.88 -33.23
CA PRO A 12 2.90 -39.77 -33.82
C PRO A 12 1.80 -39.97 -32.76
N ARG A 13 0.70 -39.22 -32.86
CA ARG A 13 -0.56 -39.50 -32.16
C ARG A 13 -1.33 -40.53 -32.98
N LEU A 14 -1.51 -41.73 -32.45
CA LEU A 14 -2.45 -42.72 -32.98
C LEU A 14 -3.78 -42.61 -32.21
N LEU A 15 -4.88 -42.40 -32.95
CA LEU A 15 -6.24 -42.61 -32.47
C LEU A 15 -6.44 -44.09 -32.17
N PHE A 16 -6.97 -44.41 -30.98
CA PHE A 16 -7.70 -45.65 -30.75
C PHE A 16 -9.13 -45.28 -30.35
N VAL A 17 -10.03 -45.44 -31.32
CA VAL A 17 -11.47 -45.57 -31.10
C VAL A 17 -11.70 -47.04 -30.70
N THR A 18 -12.24 -47.29 -29.51
CA THR A 18 -12.76 -48.61 -29.16
C THR A 18 -14.22 -48.49 -28.78
N MET A 19 -15.06 -49.05 -29.65
CA MET A 19 -16.46 -49.39 -29.42
C MET A 19 -16.59 -50.26 -28.16
N ALA A 20 -17.42 -49.81 -27.21
CA ALA A 20 -18.08 -50.68 -26.24
C ALA A 20 -19.39 -50.00 -25.79
N ALA A 21 -20.28 -49.74 -26.74
CA ALA A 21 -21.70 -49.57 -26.46
C ALA A 21 -22.38 -50.87 -26.88
N LEU A 22 -23.09 -51.50 -25.93
CA LEU A 22 -24.12 -52.54 -26.05
C LEU A 22 -23.91 -53.58 -24.94
N LEU A 23 -24.57 -53.35 -23.78
CA LEU A 23 -25.16 -54.35 -22.86
C LEU A 23 -25.27 -53.78 -21.43
N SER A 24 -26.21 -52.83 -21.23
CA SER A 24 -26.78 -52.51 -19.90
C SER A 24 -28.04 -51.63 -20.00
N LEU A 25 -28.93 -51.94 -20.94
CA LEU A 25 -30.36 -51.57 -20.84
C LEU A 25 -31.09 -52.87 -20.43
N PRO A 26 -31.27 -53.17 -19.13
CA PRO A 26 -32.58 -52.87 -18.53
C PRO A 26 -32.56 -52.74 -16.98
N LEU A 27 -31.65 -51.93 -16.40
CA LEU A 27 -31.70 -51.62 -14.95
C LEU A 27 -31.94 -50.14 -14.63
N LEU A 28 -32.19 -49.32 -15.65
CA LEU A 28 -32.41 -47.87 -15.49
C LEU A 28 -33.88 -47.45 -15.34
N LEU A 29 -34.82 -48.42 -15.33
CA LEU A 29 -36.26 -48.14 -15.31
C LEU A 29 -36.93 -48.30 -13.93
N LEU A 30 -36.17 -48.60 -12.87
CA LEU A 30 -36.73 -48.76 -11.51
C LEU A 30 -36.37 -47.65 -10.50
N PHE A 31 -35.64 -46.61 -10.91
CA PHE A 31 -35.34 -45.44 -10.05
C PHE A 31 -36.20 -44.20 -10.36
N LEU A 32 -37.21 -44.32 -11.22
CA LEU A 32 -38.10 -43.23 -11.61
C LEU A 32 -39.30 -42.98 -10.65
N ILE A 33 -39.31 -43.59 -9.46
CA ILE A 33 -40.43 -43.43 -8.50
C ILE A 33 -39.93 -43.19 -7.05
N LEU A 34 -38.86 -42.42 -6.90
CA LEU A 34 -38.58 -41.74 -5.63
C LEU A 34 -38.78 -40.23 -5.87
N PRO A 35 -39.44 -39.50 -4.96
CA PRO A 35 -39.54 -38.06 -5.08
C PRO A 35 -38.13 -37.50 -4.90
N PHE A 36 -37.45 -37.19 -6.00
CA PHE A 36 -36.31 -36.30 -5.96
C PHE A 36 -36.85 -34.96 -5.49
N SER A 37 -36.54 -34.59 -4.25
CA SER A 37 -36.52 -33.19 -3.85
C SER A 37 -35.69 -32.47 -4.91
N ALA A 38 -36.35 -31.63 -5.73
CA ALA A 38 -35.65 -30.80 -6.68
C ALA A 38 -34.53 -30.07 -5.92
N PRO A 39 -33.31 -29.96 -6.48
CA PRO A 39 -32.40 -28.93 -5.97
C PRO A 39 -33.19 -27.64 -6.02
N SER A 40 -33.31 -26.99 -4.87
CA SER A 40 -33.94 -25.68 -4.75
C SER A 40 -33.46 -24.83 -5.92
N SER A 41 -34.39 -24.41 -6.78
CA SER A 41 -34.11 -23.41 -7.80
C SER A 41 -33.32 -22.28 -7.14
N PRO A 42 -32.19 -21.82 -7.71
CA PRO A 42 -31.46 -20.68 -7.14
C PRO A 42 -32.48 -19.56 -6.95
N PRO A 43 -32.42 -18.83 -5.81
CA PRO A 43 -33.33 -17.72 -5.58
C PRO A 43 -33.30 -16.80 -6.80
N PRO A 44 -34.46 -16.25 -7.24
CA PRO A 44 -34.50 -15.39 -8.41
C PRO A 44 -33.47 -14.27 -8.25
N LEU A 45 -32.62 -14.11 -9.27
CA LEU A 45 -31.61 -13.05 -9.34
C LEU A 45 -32.31 -11.72 -9.10
N LEU A 46 -32.04 -11.05 -7.98
CA LEU A 46 -32.52 -9.69 -7.77
C LEU A 46 -31.84 -8.80 -8.82
N PRO A 47 -32.58 -8.15 -9.74
CA PRO A 47 -32.00 -7.31 -10.78
C PRO A 47 -31.02 -6.27 -10.23
N GLU A 48 -31.28 -5.76 -9.03
CA GLU A 48 -30.47 -4.80 -8.31
C GLU A 48 -29.09 -5.36 -7.91
N ILE A 49 -29.01 -6.63 -7.49
CA ILE A 49 -27.72 -7.29 -7.20
C ILE A 49 -26.89 -7.42 -8.47
N ALA A 50 -27.51 -7.86 -9.57
CA ALA A 50 -26.81 -8.03 -10.84
C ALA A 50 -26.29 -6.69 -11.38
N GLN A 51 -27.09 -5.63 -11.29
CA GLN A 51 -26.69 -4.28 -11.68
C GLN A 51 -25.53 -3.75 -10.82
N ALA A 52 -25.65 -3.82 -9.49
CA ALA A 52 -24.61 -3.32 -8.59
C ALA A 52 -23.29 -4.10 -8.72
N CYS A 53 -23.34 -5.43 -8.88
CA CYS A 53 -22.16 -6.25 -9.14
C CYS A 53 -21.53 -6.00 -10.52
N GLY A 54 -22.21 -5.29 -11.42
CA GLY A 54 -21.64 -4.80 -12.67
C GLY A 54 -20.45 -3.83 -12.47
N ALA A 55 -20.39 -3.16 -11.32
CA ALA A 55 -19.22 -2.35 -10.95
C ALA A 55 -18.03 -3.17 -10.43
N SER A 56 -18.20 -4.45 -10.11
CA SER A 56 -17.15 -5.22 -9.45
C SER A 56 -16.13 -5.78 -10.44
N ARG A 57 -14.87 -5.95 -9.99
CA ARG A 57 -13.84 -6.68 -10.75
C ARG A 57 -14.09 -8.18 -10.86
N PHE A 58 -14.87 -8.73 -9.92
CA PHE A 58 -15.25 -10.15 -9.85
C PHE A 58 -16.78 -10.31 -9.74
N PRO A 59 -17.57 -9.99 -10.80
CA PRO A 59 -19.03 -9.93 -10.72
C PRO A 59 -19.68 -11.22 -10.22
N SER A 60 -19.17 -12.39 -10.61
CA SER A 60 -19.70 -13.68 -10.16
C SER A 60 -19.52 -13.90 -8.66
N SER A 61 -18.36 -13.53 -8.12
CA SER A 61 -18.06 -13.61 -6.69
C SER A 61 -18.92 -12.61 -5.90
N CYS A 62 -19.05 -11.38 -6.41
CA CYS A 62 -19.95 -10.36 -5.85
C CYS A 62 -21.40 -10.87 -5.78
N HIS A 63 -21.90 -11.41 -6.89
CA HIS A 63 -23.26 -11.92 -6.97
C HIS A 63 -23.50 -13.05 -5.97
N SER A 64 -22.56 -14.00 -5.86
CA SER A 64 -22.63 -15.10 -4.90
C SER A 64 -22.67 -14.59 -3.47
N ALA A 65 -21.84 -13.61 -3.12
CA ALA A 65 -21.78 -13.05 -1.77
C ALA A 65 -23.07 -12.30 -1.39
N LEU A 66 -23.55 -11.42 -2.26
CA LEU A 66 -24.76 -10.62 -1.99
C LEU A 66 -26.01 -11.50 -1.97
N SER A 67 -26.13 -12.49 -2.85
CA SER A 67 -27.29 -13.39 -2.88
C SER A 67 -27.42 -14.28 -1.64
N GLN A 68 -26.33 -14.44 -0.89
CA GLN A 68 -26.29 -15.20 0.37
C GLN A 68 -26.37 -14.31 1.60
N SER A 69 -26.46 -12.99 1.43
CA SER A 69 -26.52 -12.05 2.55
C SER A 69 -27.88 -12.14 3.26
N PRO A 70 -27.92 -12.49 4.55
CA PRO A 70 -29.17 -12.73 5.27
C PRO A 70 -29.99 -11.46 5.50
N ASP A 71 -29.33 -10.30 5.52
CA ASP A 71 -29.92 -9.01 5.90
C ASP A 71 -30.38 -8.17 4.70
N LEU A 72 -30.20 -8.66 3.47
CA LEU A 72 -30.65 -7.94 2.28
C LEU A 72 -32.17 -8.15 2.04
N PRO A 73 -32.97 -7.07 1.97
CA PRO A 73 -34.38 -7.17 1.64
C PRO A 73 -34.58 -7.53 0.15
N SER A 74 -35.81 -7.86 -0.23
CA SER A 74 -36.17 -8.25 -1.61
C SER A 74 -36.00 -7.15 -2.66
N SER A 75 -35.92 -5.87 -2.25
CA SER A 75 -35.53 -4.76 -3.11
C SER A 75 -34.59 -3.85 -2.32
N PRO A 76 -33.28 -4.15 -2.33
CA PRO A 76 -32.30 -3.45 -1.52
C PRO A 76 -31.91 -2.11 -2.16
N SER A 77 -31.72 -1.09 -1.32
CA SER A 77 -31.12 0.17 -1.75
C SER A 77 -29.64 0.00 -2.10
N ALA A 78 -29.08 0.96 -2.86
CA ALA A 78 -27.65 0.99 -3.18
C ALA A 78 -26.75 0.95 -1.93
N LEU A 79 -27.15 1.65 -0.85
CA LEU A 79 -26.41 1.65 0.41
C LEU A 79 -26.49 0.29 1.12
N GLN A 80 -27.64 -0.40 1.07
CA GLN A 80 -27.77 -1.75 1.64
C GLN A 80 -26.91 -2.76 0.86
N LEU A 81 -26.91 -2.71 -0.47
CA LEU A 81 -26.04 -3.53 -1.31
C LEU A 81 -24.56 -3.27 -1.00
N LEU A 82 -24.19 -1.99 -0.85
CA LEU A 82 -22.83 -1.59 -0.50
C LEU A 82 -22.40 -2.08 0.89
N SER A 83 -23.25 -1.91 1.89
CA SER A 83 -23.01 -2.39 3.26
C SER A 83 -22.85 -3.92 3.29
N ALA A 84 -23.70 -4.66 2.57
CA ALA A 84 -23.57 -6.11 2.43
C ALA A 84 -22.28 -6.52 1.73
N ALA A 85 -21.84 -5.77 0.71
CA ALA A 85 -20.57 -6.02 0.03
C ALA A 85 -19.36 -5.83 0.95
N VAL A 86 -19.38 -4.86 1.87
CA VAL A 86 -18.31 -4.66 2.88
C VAL A 86 -18.41 -5.68 4.02
N ALA A 87 -19.61 -6.14 4.37
CA ALA A 87 -19.81 -7.18 5.37
C ALA A 87 -19.25 -8.54 4.91
N ALA A 88 -19.45 -8.91 3.64
CA ALA A 88 -19.02 -10.19 3.09
C ALA A 88 -17.53 -10.56 3.35
N PRO A 89 -16.53 -9.70 3.06
CA PRO A 89 -15.15 -10.00 3.42
C PRO A 89 -14.95 -10.03 4.94
N SER A 90 -15.68 -9.22 5.72
CA SER A 90 -15.59 -9.23 7.20
C SER A 90 -15.97 -10.59 7.77
N ASP A 91 -17.02 -11.21 7.24
CA ASP A 91 -17.50 -12.54 7.64
C ASP A 91 -16.54 -13.66 7.19
N ALA A 92 -15.76 -13.42 6.12
CA ALA A 92 -14.80 -14.39 5.60
C ALA A 92 -13.42 -14.37 6.32
N VAL A 93 -13.00 -13.23 6.91
CA VAL A 93 -11.70 -13.11 7.61
C VAL A 93 -11.49 -14.19 8.69
N PRO A 94 -12.45 -14.52 9.56
CA PRO A 94 -12.28 -15.57 10.58
C PRO A 94 -11.84 -16.93 10.02
N SER A 95 -12.35 -17.30 8.84
CA SER A 95 -11.99 -18.55 8.18
C SER A 95 -10.53 -18.54 7.71
N SER A 96 -10.09 -17.48 7.04
CA SER A 96 -8.68 -17.30 6.65
C SER A 96 -7.74 -17.24 7.85
N ARG A 97 -8.20 -16.65 8.96
CA ARG A 97 -7.44 -16.62 10.21
C ARG A 97 -7.27 -18.02 10.80
N SER A 98 -8.33 -18.82 10.83
CA SER A 98 -8.26 -20.22 11.29
C SER A 98 -7.32 -21.06 10.44
N GLN A 99 -7.29 -20.84 9.12
CA GLN A 99 -6.32 -21.50 8.23
C GLN A 99 -4.87 -21.11 8.58
N ALA A 100 -4.61 -19.83 8.83
CA ALA A 100 -3.28 -19.35 9.23
C ALA A 100 -2.86 -19.89 10.62
N GLU A 101 -3.79 -19.96 11.58
CA GLU A 101 -3.57 -20.61 12.89
C GLU A 101 -3.25 -22.10 12.74
N SER A 102 -3.95 -22.80 11.84
CA SER A 102 -3.66 -24.20 11.52
C SER A 102 -2.27 -24.38 10.89
N ILE A 103 -1.86 -23.48 10.00
CA ILE A 103 -0.50 -23.48 9.43
C ILE A 103 0.54 -23.24 10.52
N LEU A 104 0.31 -22.30 11.43
CA LEU A 104 1.21 -22.02 12.54
C LEU A 104 1.36 -23.25 13.46
N ALA A 105 0.24 -23.87 13.86
CA ALA A 105 0.23 -25.06 14.71
C ALA A 105 0.90 -26.28 14.04
N SER A 106 0.87 -26.34 12.71
CA SER A 106 1.49 -27.40 11.89
C SER A 106 2.78 -26.98 11.21
N ALA A 107 3.43 -25.91 11.69
CA ALA A 107 4.65 -25.42 11.09
C ALA A 107 5.84 -26.38 11.30
N ASP A 108 5.69 -27.40 12.16
CA ASP A 108 6.76 -28.31 12.59
C ASP A 108 8.00 -27.51 13.04
N ALA A 109 9.21 -28.06 12.85
CA ALA A 109 10.47 -27.35 13.02
C ALA A 109 10.84 -26.46 11.79
N ASN A 110 9.86 -25.90 11.05
CA ASN A 110 10.12 -24.96 9.96
C ASN A 110 9.90 -23.51 10.44
N PRO A 111 10.97 -22.77 10.80
CA PRO A 111 10.85 -21.44 11.38
C PRO A 111 10.27 -20.42 10.40
N ALA A 112 10.62 -20.54 9.10
CA ALA A 112 10.12 -19.65 8.06
C ALA A 112 8.60 -19.76 7.88
N ARG A 113 8.05 -20.98 7.94
CA ARG A 113 6.59 -21.20 7.87
C ARG A 113 5.89 -20.65 9.11
N ALA A 114 6.47 -20.83 10.30
CA ALA A 114 5.93 -20.26 11.54
C ALA A 114 5.95 -18.72 11.51
N ALA A 115 7.03 -18.11 11.01
CA ALA A 115 7.14 -16.67 10.83
C ALA A 115 6.09 -16.14 9.84
N ALA A 116 5.98 -16.75 8.65
CA ALA A 116 4.97 -16.37 7.65
C ALA A 116 3.53 -16.47 8.19
N ALA A 117 3.24 -17.49 9.00
CA ALA A 117 1.92 -17.63 9.61
C ALA A 117 1.64 -16.55 10.66
N ARG A 118 2.63 -16.18 11.48
CA ARG A 118 2.51 -15.06 12.43
C ARG A 118 2.29 -13.72 11.73
N ASP A 119 3.06 -13.44 10.67
CA ASP A 119 2.90 -12.24 9.85
C ASP A 119 1.50 -12.17 9.23
N CYS A 120 1.04 -13.30 8.66
CA CYS A 120 -0.32 -13.39 8.14
C CYS A 120 -1.38 -13.10 9.22
N LEU A 121 -1.23 -13.65 10.44
CA LEU A 121 -2.19 -13.42 11.52
C LEU A 121 -2.24 -11.97 11.99
N GLU A 122 -1.09 -11.28 12.02
CA GLU A 122 -1.01 -9.84 12.28
C GLU A 122 -1.76 -9.07 11.19
N HIS A 123 -1.48 -9.36 9.91
CA HIS A 123 -2.13 -8.70 8.78
C HIS A 123 -3.65 -8.96 8.74
N LEU A 124 -4.12 -10.18 9.00
CA LEU A 124 -5.55 -10.49 9.06
C LEU A 124 -6.25 -9.77 10.23
N SER A 125 -5.57 -9.58 11.37
CA SER A 125 -6.09 -8.78 12.47
C SER A 125 -6.28 -7.31 12.06
N LEU A 126 -5.27 -6.73 11.39
CA LEU A 126 -5.37 -5.37 10.85
C LEU A 126 -6.46 -5.25 9.79
N SER A 127 -6.58 -6.25 8.90
CA SER A 127 -7.66 -6.31 7.90
C SER A 127 -9.04 -6.30 8.55
N ALA A 128 -9.27 -7.12 9.59
CA ALA A 128 -10.56 -7.17 10.28
C ALA A 128 -10.93 -5.82 10.88
N ARG A 129 -9.97 -5.15 11.54
CA ARG A 129 -10.17 -3.82 12.13
C ARG A 129 -10.52 -2.78 11.07
N ARG A 130 -9.82 -2.78 9.93
CA ARG A 130 -10.09 -1.83 8.83
C ARG A 130 -11.41 -2.09 8.10
N LEU A 131 -11.80 -3.35 7.92
CA LEU A 131 -13.11 -3.69 7.36
C LEU A 131 -14.26 -3.26 8.30
N SER A 132 -14.10 -3.47 9.61
CA SER A 132 -15.06 -3.01 10.61
C SER A 132 -15.20 -1.48 10.60
N ALA A 133 -14.07 -0.76 10.53
CA ALA A 133 -14.09 0.69 10.41
C ALA A 133 -14.77 1.14 9.10
N ALA A 134 -14.48 0.48 7.98
CA ALA A 134 -15.10 0.79 6.69
C ALA A 134 -16.62 0.59 6.73
N SER A 135 -17.08 -0.52 7.32
CA SER A 135 -18.50 -0.82 7.52
C SER A 135 -19.20 0.26 8.34
N ALA A 136 -18.57 0.74 9.43
CA ALA A 136 -19.10 1.82 10.26
C ALA A 136 -19.12 3.19 9.58
N ALA A 137 -18.19 3.46 8.63
CA ALA A 137 -18.12 4.73 7.91
C ALA A 137 -19.22 4.91 6.85
N LEU A 138 -19.68 3.81 6.22
CA LEU A 138 -20.69 3.85 5.16
C LEU A 138 -22.00 4.55 5.57
N PRO A 139 -22.71 4.13 6.64
CA PRO A 139 -23.97 4.77 7.03
C PRO A 139 -23.79 6.22 7.51
N ALA A 140 -22.57 6.59 7.93
CA ALA A 140 -22.22 7.95 8.30
C ALA A 140 -21.91 8.86 7.10
N GLY A 141 -22.00 8.35 5.86
CA GLY A 141 -21.67 9.11 4.65
C GLY A 141 -20.16 9.37 4.47
N ARG A 142 -19.29 8.77 5.29
CA ARG A 142 -17.84 8.96 5.25
C ARG A 142 -17.19 8.04 4.21
N LEU A 143 -17.60 8.19 2.95
CA LEU A 143 -17.21 7.28 1.88
C LEU A 143 -15.70 7.28 1.64
N ALA A 144 -15.03 8.44 1.78
CA ALA A 144 -13.57 8.54 1.62
C ALA A 144 -12.83 7.66 2.65
N ASP A 145 -13.25 7.74 3.92
CA ASP A 145 -12.74 6.88 5.00
C ASP A 145 -13.03 5.40 4.71
N ALA A 146 -14.26 5.07 4.32
CA ALA A 146 -14.63 3.68 3.99
C ALA A 146 -13.75 3.11 2.87
N ARG A 147 -13.48 3.90 1.82
CA ARG A 147 -12.60 3.51 0.73
C ARG A 147 -11.14 3.40 1.17
N ALA A 148 -10.63 4.32 1.99
CA ALA A 148 -9.26 4.27 2.50
C ALA A 148 -9.03 3.02 3.38
N TRP A 149 -9.95 2.73 4.30
CA TRP A 149 -9.84 1.59 5.20
C TRP A 149 -10.04 0.26 4.48
N ALA A 150 -11.01 0.15 3.56
CA ALA A 150 -11.14 -1.04 2.72
C ALA A 150 -9.91 -1.25 1.81
N SER A 151 -9.26 -0.16 1.36
CA SER A 151 -8.02 -0.24 0.57
C SER A 151 -6.88 -0.85 1.39
N ALA A 152 -6.74 -0.45 2.65
CA ALA A 152 -5.77 -1.03 3.58
C ALA A 152 -6.10 -2.48 3.94
N ALA A 153 -7.37 -2.83 4.14
CA ALA A 153 -7.79 -4.21 4.36
C ALA A 153 -7.37 -5.13 3.20
N LEU A 154 -7.61 -4.72 1.95
CA LEU A 154 -7.18 -5.47 0.78
C LEU A 154 -5.66 -5.65 0.74
N LEU A 155 -4.89 -4.60 1.07
CA LEU A 155 -3.44 -4.69 1.17
C LEU A 155 -3.02 -5.75 2.20
N TYR A 156 -3.58 -5.72 3.41
CA TYR A 156 -3.22 -6.67 4.45
C TYR A 156 -3.56 -8.12 4.09
N GLN A 157 -4.69 -8.35 3.41
CA GLN A 157 -5.04 -9.67 2.88
C GLN A 157 -4.02 -10.16 1.84
N TYR A 158 -3.62 -9.26 0.93
CA TYR A 158 -2.56 -9.53 -0.03
C TYR A 158 -1.21 -9.81 0.65
N ASP A 159 -0.88 -9.09 1.73
CA ASP A 159 0.38 -9.28 2.46
C ASP A 159 0.41 -10.62 3.19
N CYS A 160 -0.70 -11.04 3.81
CA CYS A 160 -0.82 -12.40 4.34
C CYS A 160 -0.59 -13.45 3.22
N TRP A 161 -1.23 -13.30 2.06
CA TRP A 161 -1.00 -14.18 0.92
C TRP A 161 0.47 -14.18 0.47
N SER A 162 1.09 -12.99 0.43
CA SER A 162 2.49 -12.82 0.03
C SER A 162 3.46 -13.43 1.03
N ALA A 163 3.15 -13.43 2.33
CA ALA A 163 3.97 -14.10 3.35
C ALA A 163 4.05 -15.61 3.09
N PHE A 164 2.94 -16.23 2.69
CA PHE A 164 2.90 -17.66 2.38
C PHE A 164 3.55 -18.04 1.06
N LYS A 165 3.66 -17.11 0.10
CA LYS A 165 4.21 -17.36 -1.23
C LYS A 165 5.59 -18.03 -1.21
N TYR A 166 6.46 -17.66 -0.27
CA TYR A 166 7.84 -18.17 -0.18
C TYR A 166 7.96 -19.46 0.65
N VAL A 167 6.87 -19.90 1.29
CA VAL A 167 6.81 -21.12 2.13
C VAL A 167 5.73 -22.10 1.65
N ASN A 168 5.28 -21.95 0.40
CA ASN A 168 4.23 -22.76 -0.21
C ASN A 168 4.72 -24.18 -0.59
N SER A 169 5.07 -24.96 0.42
CA SER A 169 5.60 -26.31 0.28
C SER A 169 4.63 -27.40 0.72
N THR A 170 3.41 -27.05 1.13
CA THR A 170 2.39 -27.99 1.62
C THR A 170 1.02 -27.66 1.04
N ARG A 171 0.17 -28.67 0.91
CA ARG A 171 -1.22 -28.49 0.45
C ARG A 171 -1.99 -27.51 1.34
N ARG A 172 -1.76 -27.55 2.67
CA ARG A 172 -2.41 -26.64 3.62
C ARG A 172 -2.08 -25.17 3.33
N VAL A 173 -0.82 -24.86 3.01
CA VAL A 173 -0.42 -23.50 2.63
C VAL A 173 -1.02 -23.11 1.28
N ALA A 174 -1.03 -24.01 0.30
CA ALA A 174 -1.65 -23.76 -1.00
C ALA A 174 -3.15 -23.48 -0.90
N ASP A 175 -3.88 -24.27 -0.11
CA ASP A 175 -5.33 -24.10 0.12
C ASP A 175 -5.62 -22.77 0.83
N ALA A 176 -4.83 -22.40 1.85
CA ALA A 176 -4.96 -21.10 2.52
C ALA A 176 -4.67 -19.92 1.58
N MET A 177 -3.66 -20.03 0.72
CA MET A 177 -3.37 -19.02 -0.30
C MET A 177 -4.53 -18.85 -1.29
N ALA A 178 -5.20 -19.93 -1.70
CA ALA A 178 -6.39 -19.85 -2.55
C ALA A 178 -7.53 -19.11 -1.84
N SER A 179 -7.83 -19.48 -0.58
CA SER A 179 -8.86 -18.81 0.22
C SER A 179 -8.56 -17.32 0.47
N LEU A 180 -7.29 -16.94 0.60
CA LEU A 180 -6.90 -15.53 0.72
C LEU A 180 -7.13 -14.73 -0.58
N LEU A 181 -7.00 -15.37 -1.74
CA LEU A 181 -7.37 -14.74 -3.02
C LEU A 181 -8.88 -14.54 -3.13
N ASP A 182 -9.68 -15.50 -2.66
CA ASP A 182 -11.14 -15.36 -2.60
C ASP A 182 -11.55 -14.22 -1.66
N LEU A 183 -10.94 -14.13 -0.47
CA LEU A 183 -11.13 -13.03 0.48
C LEU A 183 -10.73 -11.68 -0.13
N ALA A 184 -9.59 -11.61 -0.81
CA ALA A 184 -9.15 -10.41 -1.51
C ALA A 184 -10.11 -10.01 -2.64
N ALA A 185 -10.70 -10.97 -3.36
CA ALA A 185 -11.70 -10.72 -4.38
C ALA A 185 -12.99 -10.12 -3.78
N LEU A 186 -13.45 -10.62 -2.63
CA LEU A 186 -14.59 -10.04 -1.90
C LEU A 186 -14.31 -8.58 -1.50
N THR A 187 -13.13 -8.30 -0.94
CA THR A 187 -12.74 -6.93 -0.57
C THR A 187 -12.59 -6.02 -1.79
N SER A 188 -12.07 -6.54 -2.91
CA SER A 188 -11.99 -5.83 -4.19
C SER A 188 -13.38 -5.48 -4.75
N ASN A 189 -14.35 -6.39 -4.65
CA ASN A 189 -15.74 -6.12 -5.03
C ASN A 189 -16.33 -5.00 -4.20
N ALA A 190 -16.16 -5.06 -2.88
CA ALA A 190 -16.60 -4.03 -1.95
C ALA A 190 -15.98 -2.66 -2.31
N LEU A 191 -14.66 -2.62 -2.52
CA LEU A 191 -13.96 -1.41 -2.96
C LEU A 191 -14.49 -0.84 -4.27
N SER A 192 -14.76 -1.72 -5.24
CA SER A 192 -15.29 -1.31 -6.55
C SER A 192 -16.69 -0.69 -6.40
N MET A 193 -17.54 -1.27 -5.56
CA MET A 193 -18.87 -0.73 -5.25
C MET A 193 -18.79 0.57 -4.45
N ILE A 194 -17.84 0.72 -3.52
CA ILE A 194 -17.60 1.99 -2.81
C ILE A 194 -17.21 3.07 -3.83
N ALA A 195 -16.29 2.77 -4.75
CA ALA A 195 -15.86 3.70 -5.78
C ALA A 195 -17.00 4.09 -6.74
N ALA A 196 -17.86 3.14 -7.12
CA ALA A 196 -19.03 3.40 -7.95
C ALA A 196 -20.07 4.26 -7.22
N PHE A 197 -20.36 3.96 -5.94
CA PHE A 197 -21.28 4.74 -5.11
C PHE A 197 -20.77 6.18 -4.90
N GLN A 198 -19.46 6.35 -4.67
CA GLN A 198 -18.85 7.68 -4.55
C GLN A 198 -19.07 8.55 -5.80
N ARG A 199 -19.04 7.93 -6.98
CA ARG A 199 -19.13 8.63 -8.26
C ARG A 199 -20.55 8.85 -8.74
N PHE A 200 -21.37 7.80 -8.68
CA PHE A 200 -22.70 7.78 -9.29
C PHE A 200 -23.83 7.88 -8.25
N GLY A 201 -23.49 7.90 -6.96
CA GLY A 201 -24.46 7.90 -5.87
C GLY A 201 -25.30 6.62 -5.88
N ALA A 202 -26.59 6.79 -5.56
CA ALA A 202 -27.53 5.68 -5.42
C ALA A 202 -28.04 5.10 -6.76
N ASP A 203 -27.70 5.70 -7.90
CA ASP A 203 -28.11 5.20 -9.21
C ASP A 203 -27.20 4.04 -9.66
N ILE A 204 -27.57 2.83 -9.24
CA ILE A 204 -26.86 1.59 -9.56
C ILE A 204 -26.84 1.25 -11.05
N SER A 205 -27.67 1.89 -11.88
CA SER A 205 -27.65 1.65 -13.33
C SER A 205 -26.42 2.26 -14.02
N LEU A 206 -25.79 3.24 -13.36
CA LEU A 206 -24.56 3.89 -13.83
C LEU A 206 -23.29 3.24 -13.29
N TRP A 207 -23.42 2.27 -12.38
CA TRP A 207 -22.30 1.63 -11.73
C TRP A 207 -21.50 0.79 -12.74
N VAL A 208 -20.24 1.17 -12.94
CA VAL A 208 -19.31 0.53 -13.86
C VAL A 208 -18.02 0.14 -13.14
N PRO A 209 -17.21 -0.78 -13.70
CA PRO A 209 -15.92 -1.15 -13.14
C PRO A 209 -15.03 0.06 -12.82
N PRO A 210 -14.14 -0.04 -11.81
CA PRO A 210 -13.31 1.07 -11.40
C PRO A 210 -12.47 1.60 -12.56
N GLN A 211 -12.57 2.91 -12.79
CA GLN A 211 -11.77 3.62 -13.77
C GLN A 211 -10.59 4.32 -13.08
N THR A 212 -9.52 4.49 -13.83
CA THR A 212 -8.29 5.16 -13.41
C THR A 212 -8.00 6.35 -14.34
N GLU A 213 -6.90 7.04 -14.08
CA GLU A 213 -6.42 8.11 -14.94
C GLU A 213 -6.12 7.63 -16.37
N ARG A 214 -5.80 6.33 -16.55
CA ARG A 214 -5.64 5.71 -17.89
C ARG A 214 -6.93 5.65 -18.68
N ASP A 215 -8.06 5.60 -18.00
CA ASP A 215 -9.40 5.56 -18.58
C ASP A 215 -9.97 6.98 -18.78
N GLY A 216 -9.17 8.02 -18.52
CA GLY A 216 -9.60 9.41 -18.55
C GLY A 216 -10.38 9.86 -17.30
N TYR A 217 -10.41 9.05 -16.24
CA TYR A 217 -11.08 9.39 -14.99
C TYR A 217 -10.09 9.97 -13.98
N TRP A 218 -10.35 11.22 -13.57
CA TRP A 218 -9.49 11.96 -12.65
C TRP A 218 -10.10 12.14 -11.26
N GLY A 219 -11.29 11.60 -10.97
CA GLY A 219 -12.00 11.78 -9.70
C GLY A 219 -13.02 12.92 -9.72
N ASP A 220 -14.10 12.76 -8.96
CA ASP A 220 -15.19 13.74 -8.86
C ASP A 220 -14.93 14.76 -7.74
N SER A 221 -13.88 15.58 -7.87
CA SER A 221 -13.65 16.70 -6.94
C SER A 221 -14.44 17.93 -7.36
N PRO A 222 -15.24 18.57 -6.48
CA PRO A 222 -15.88 19.86 -6.74
C PRO A 222 -14.88 20.95 -7.17
N ALA A 223 -13.62 20.87 -6.69
CA ALA A 223 -12.55 21.79 -7.06
C ALA A 223 -12.12 21.65 -8.53
N VAL A 224 -12.22 20.44 -9.10
CA VAL A 224 -11.99 20.18 -10.53
C VAL A 224 -13.20 20.57 -11.37
N ALA A 225 -14.42 20.34 -10.86
CA ALA A 225 -15.66 20.74 -11.52
C ALA A 225 -15.81 22.27 -11.68
N ALA A 226 -15.17 23.07 -10.82
CA ALA A 226 -15.19 24.53 -10.89
C ALA A 226 -14.17 25.15 -11.87
N GLY A 227 -13.44 24.34 -12.67
CA GLY A 227 -12.52 24.83 -13.71
C GLY A 227 -11.27 25.56 -13.18
N GLY A 228 -11.02 25.51 -11.87
CA GLY A 228 -9.93 26.20 -11.19
C GLY A 228 -8.91 25.23 -10.61
N GLY A 229 -8.17 24.52 -11.45
CA GLY A 229 -7.06 23.64 -11.06
C GLY A 229 -5.83 24.41 -10.55
N SER A 230 -6.00 25.34 -9.61
CA SER A 230 -4.85 25.87 -8.87
C SER A 230 -4.55 24.87 -7.77
N LEU A 231 -3.34 24.30 -7.76
CA LEU A 231 -2.73 23.87 -6.52
C LEU A 231 -2.69 25.13 -5.66
N ARG A 232 -3.67 25.34 -4.79
CA ARG A 232 -3.44 26.25 -3.68
C ARG A 232 -2.33 25.56 -2.91
N SER A 233 -1.12 26.07 -3.08
CA SER A 233 -0.08 25.85 -2.10
C SER A 233 -0.76 26.14 -0.76
N ALA A 234 -0.70 25.21 0.18
CA ALA A 234 -0.99 25.51 1.57
C ALA A 234 0.09 26.51 2.04
N ASP A 235 -0.02 27.74 1.54
CA ASP A 235 0.63 28.95 1.97
C ASP A 235 -0.23 29.61 3.07
N GLY A 236 -1.48 29.14 3.23
CA GLY A 236 -2.13 29.19 4.54
C GLY A 236 -1.35 28.27 5.46
N ALA A 237 -0.70 28.84 6.47
CA ALA A 237 0.14 28.07 7.36
C ALA A 237 -0.71 27.02 8.08
N THR A 238 -0.44 25.75 7.78
CA THR A 238 -0.95 24.62 8.54
C THR A 238 -0.06 24.46 9.75
N THR A 239 -0.65 24.38 10.95
CA THR A 239 0.11 24.17 12.18
C THR A 239 0.43 22.69 12.36
N PHE A 240 1.55 22.41 13.04
CA PHE A 240 1.86 21.06 13.49
C PHE A 240 1.09 20.80 14.80
N PRO A 241 0.55 19.59 15.04
CA PRO A 241 -0.25 19.30 16.23
C PRO A 241 0.62 19.15 17.51
N SER A 242 1.25 20.25 17.96
CA SER A 242 2.16 20.28 19.12
C SER A 242 1.94 21.45 20.09
N ASP A 243 0.85 22.20 20.00
CA ASP A 243 0.63 23.43 20.81
C ASP A 243 0.36 23.18 22.31
N ARG A 244 0.66 21.97 22.81
CA ARG A 244 0.39 21.54 24.19
C ARG A 244 1.70 21.20 24.92
N PRO A 245 1.77 21.35 26.25
CA PRO A 245 2.92 20.91 27.02
C PRO A 245 3.18 19.41 26.81
N PRO A 246 4.44 18.95 26.90
CA PRO A 246 4.76 17.54 26.74
C PRO A 246 4.06 16.69 27.82
N ASN A 247 3.52 15.55 27.41
CA ASN A 247 3.00 14.53 28.33
C ASN A 247 4.12 13.65 28.90
N ALA A 248 5.19 13.46 28.13
CA ALA A 248 6.38 12.73 28.55
C ALA A 248 7.64 13.30 27.90
N THR A 249 8.77 13.13 28.56
CA THR A 249 10.10 13.54 28.09
C THR A 249 11.06 12.36 28.05
N VAL A 250 11.95 12.35 27.05
CA VAL A 250 12.96 11.30 26.86
C VAL A 250 14.35 11.91 26.74
N CYS A 251 15.30 11.48 27.57
CA CYS A 251 16.73 11.82 27.39
C CYS A 251 17.66 10.71 27.87
N LYS A 252 18.82 10.58 27.21
CA LYS A 252 19.87 9.63 27.61
C LYS A 252 20.47 9.94 28.97
N THR A 253 20.58 11.21 29.30
CA THR A 253 21.20 11.71 30.52
C THR A 253 20.40 12.88 31.05
N GLY A 254 20.17 12.94 32.35
CA GLY A 254 19.41 14.01 32.99
C GLY A 254 18.11 13.52 33.60
N SER A 255 17.25 14.47 33.97
CA SER A 255 16.00 14.24 34.71
C SER A 255 14.77 14.24 33.79
N CYS A 256 14.77 13.42 32.74
CA CYS A 256 13.57 13.16 31.93
C CYS A 256 12.76 12.00 32.51
N ASP A 257 11.50 11.88 32.08
CA ASP A 257 10.61 10.82 32.55
C ASP A 257 11.10 9.43 32.11
N TYR A 258 11.68 9.33 30.91
CA TYR A 258 12.18 8.08 30.33
C TYR A 258 13.58 8.23 29.73
N GLN A 259 14.30 7.12 29.62
CA GLN A 259 15.60 7.03 28.93
C GLN A 259 15.52 6.40 27.54
N SER A 260 14.42 5.70 27.25
CA SER A 260 14.11 5.07 25.96
C SER A 260 12.85 5.70 25.36
N VAL A 261 12.82 5.83 24.04
CA VAL A 261 11.63 6.24 23.29
C VAL A 261 10.55 5.16 23.39
N GLN A 262 10.91 3.88 23.25
CA GLN A 262 9.97 2.77 23.37
C GLN A 262 9.24 2.73 24.72
N ASP A 263 9.92 3.02 25.84
CA ASP A 263 9.29 3.06 27.16
C ASP A 263 8.26 4.19 27.28
N ALA A 264 8.57 5.38 26.74
CA ALA A 264 7.64 6.49 26.69
C ALA A 264 6.41 6.18 25.81
N VAL A 265 6.61 5.50 24.68
CA VAL A 265 5.52 5.01 23.83
C VAL A 265 4.66 3.99 24.55
N ALA A 266 5.26 3.05 25.30
CA ALA A 266 4.53 2.03 26.04
C ALA A 266 3.65 2.64 27.13
N ALA A 267 4.12 3.72 27.76
CA ALA A 267 3.41 4.43 28.82
C ALA A 267 2.27 5.35 28.33
N ALA A 268 2.24 5.72 27.04
CA ALA A 268 1.14 6.47 26.47
C ALA A 268 -0.19 5.71 26.63
N PRO A 269 -1.33 6.39 26.86
CA PRO A 269 -2.62 5.71 27.01
C PRO A 269 -3.06 5.07 25.69
N ASP A 270 -3.77 3.95 25.79
CA ASP A 270 -4.44 3.33 24.65
C ASP A 270 -5.68 4.16 24.25
N PHE A 271 -5.93 4.27 22.95
CA PHE A 271 -7.07 4.93 22.32
C PHE A 271 -7.29 6.37 22.82
N ALA A 272 -6.19 7.12 22.98
CA ALA A 272 -6.23 8.50 23.43
C ALA A 272 -7.13 9.36 22.52
N SER A 273 -8.09 10.08 23.10
CA SER A 273 -8.94 11.03 22.37
C SER A 273 -8.19 12.30 21.97
N ASP A 274 -7.20 12.68 22.79
CA ASP A 274 -6.33 13.82 22.59
C ASP A 274 -4.92 13.38 22.19
N ARG A 275 -4.13 14.33 21.68
CA ARG A 275 -2.71 14.13 21.38
C ARG A 275 -1.92 13.79 22.64
N PHE A 276 -1.10 12.73 22.58
CA PHE A 276 -0.11 12.41 23.60
C PHE A 276 1.30 12.76 23.10
N VAL A 277 1.88 13.81 23.64
CA VAL A 277 3.13 14.42 23.17
C VAL A 277 4.34 13.90 23.95
N ILE A 278 5.26 13.24 23.24
CA ILE A 278 6.55 12.79 23.75
C ILE A 278 7.65 13.70 23.18
N VAL A 279 8.34 14.45 24.04
CA VAL A 279 9.51 15.25 23.65
C VAL A 279 10.79 14.45 23.86
N ILE A 280 11.56 14.28 22.80
CA ILE A 280 12.78 13.49 22.75
C ILE A 280 13.97 14.44 22.60
N LYS A 281 14.79 14.55 23.64
CA LYS A 281 15.97 15.42 23.65
C LYS A 281 17.00 15.00 22.60
N ALA A 282 17.91 15.92 22.27
CA ALA A 282 19.01 15.63 21.36
C ALA A 282 19.84 14.42 21.85
N GLY A 283 20.19 13.54 20.92
CA GLY A 283 20.86 12.28 21.19
C GLY A 283 20.58 11.23 20.11
N VAL A 284 21.41 10.17 20.12
CA VAL A 284 21.29 9.03 19.19
C VAL A 284 20.72 7.81 19.93
N TYR A 285 19.44 7.54 19.79
CA TYR A 285 18.71 6.46 20.44
C TYR A 285 18.79 5.18 19.59
N GLU A 286 19.65 4.25 19.99
CA GLU A 286 19.80 2.95 19.31
C GLU A 286 18.77 1.97 19.86
N GLU A 287 17.58 1.99 19.28
CA GLU A 287 16.45 1.17 19.72
C GLU A 287 15.48 0.90 18.57
N THR A 288 14.71 -0.17 18.71
CA THR A 288 13.60 -0.49 17.80
C THR A 288 12.30 -0.02 18.44
N VAL A 289 11.62 0.95 17.81
CA VAL A 289 10.37 1.52 18.33
C VAL A 289 9.17 0.95 17.58
N ARG A 290 8.17 0.50 18.33
CA ARG A 290 6.88 0.03 17.84
C ARG A 290 5.79 0.85 18.50
N VAL A 291 4.93 1.46 17.67
CA VAL A 291 3.71 2.14 18.10
C VAL A 291 2.54 1.21 17.75
N PRO A 292 2.00 0.45 18.73
CA PRO A 292 0.88 -0.47 18.52
C PRO A 292 -0.36 0.23 17.97
N PHE A 293 -1.31 -0.56 17.42
CA PHE A 293 -2.56 -0.07 16.88
C PHE A 293 -3.37 0.73 17.91
N GLU A 294 -3.30 0.30 19.17
CA GLU A 294 -3.97 0.89 20.32
C GLU A 294 -3.43 2.28 20.67
N LYS A 295 -2.17 2.63 20.31
CA LYS A 295 -1.55 3.91 20.67
C LYS A 295 -1.91 5.01 19.65
N THR A 296 -3.16 5.43 19.63
CA THR A 296 -3.66 6.49 18.73
C THR A 296 -3.20 7.89 19.17
N ASN A 297 -3.15 8.84 18.23
CA ASN A 297 -2.88 10.26 18.47
C ASN A 297 -1.52 10.56 19.13
N LEU A 298 -0.56 9.65 19.01
CA LEU A 298 0.78 9.81 19.55
C LEU A 298 1.59 10.84 18.74
N VAL A 299 2.32 11.73 19.42
CA VAL A 299 3.20 12.72 18.80
C VAL A 299 4.63 12.56 19.31
N LEU A 300 5.60 12.38 18.41
CA LEU A 300 7.03 12.40 18.73
C LEU A 300 7.65 13.73 18.30
N LEU A 301 8.21 14.49 19.24
CA LEU A 301 8.86 15.77 18.99
C LEU A 301 10.34 15.70 19.34
N GLY A 302 11.23 15.82 18.37
CA GLY A 302 12.67 15.96 18.63
C GLY A 302 13.13 17.40 18.78
N GLU A 303 14.44 17.60 18.89
CA GLU A 303 15.10 18.92 18.94
C GLU A 303 15.80 19.31 17.62
N GLY A 304 15.54 18.56 16.54
CA GLY A 304 15.99 18.85 15.18
C GLY A 304 16.42 17.61 14.39
N MET A 305 16.28 17.65 13.06
CA MET A 305 16.87 16.66 12.15
C MET A 305 18.39 16.56 12.40
N GLY A 306 18.89 15.34 12.60
CA GLY A 306 20.29 15.06 12.92
C GLY A 306 20.68 15.33 14.37
N ALA A 307 19.88 16.07 15.14
CA ALA A 307 20.11 16.31 16.58
C ALA A 307 19.46 15.21 17.43
N THR A 308 18.21 14.86 17.13
CA THR A 308 17.49 13.73 17.73
C THR A 308 17.40 12.61 16.70
N VAL A 309 18.08 11.49 16.92
CA VAL A 309 18.16 10.38 15.95
C VAL A 309 17.70 9.09 16.62
N ILE A 310 16.73 8.38 16.04
CA ILE A 310 16.37 7.02 16.42
C ILE A 310 16.92 6.09 15.34
N THR A 311 17.83 5.19 15.72
CA THR A 311 18.65 4.40 14.78
C THR A 311 18.61 2.90 15.08
N GLY A 312 18.76 2.10 14.02
CA GLY A 312 18.79 0.65 14.05
C GLY A 312 19.54 0.08 12.84
N ALA A 313 19.66 -1.24 12.74
CA ALA A 313 20.39 -1.90 11.66
C ALA A 313 19.75 -3.22 11.19
N GLN A 314 18.48 -3.46 11.53
CA GLN A 314 17.77 -4.65 11.09
C GLN A 314 17.61 -4.66 9.57
N ASN A 315 17.79 -5.82 8.96
CA ASN A 315 17.81 -5.98 7.52
C ASN A 315 17.51 -7.43 7.11
N VAL A 316 17.11 -7.63 5.85
CA VAL A 316 16.73 -8.95 5.30
C VAL A 316 17.95 -9.77 4.88
N GLY A 317 19.01 -9.13 4.38
CA GLY A 317 20.14 -9.82 3.76
C GLY A 317 21.02 -10.59 4.74
N HIS A 318 21.20 -10.08 5.95
CA HIS A 318 22.02 -10.71 6.99
C HIS A 318 21.19 -11.44 8.06
N ASN A 319 19.88 -11.19 8.15
CA ASN A 319 19.02 -11.83 9.14
C ASN A 319 17.91 -12.62 8.46
N GLN A 320 18.06 -13.95 8.42
CA GLN A 320 17.14 -14.84 7.69
C GLN A 320 15.72 -14.86 8.25
N ASP A 321 15.53 -14.44 9.50
CA ASP A 321 14.22 -14.38 10.18
C ASP A 321 13.58 -12.99 10.15
N VAL A 322 14.25 -11.98 9.57
CA VAL A 322 13.74 -10.61 9.48
C VAL A 322 13.15 -10.38 8.10
N THR A 323 11.87 -10.04 8.07
CA THR A 323 11.20 -9.59 6.84
C THR A 323 11.41 -8.09 6.64
N THR A 324 11.18 -7.59 5.43
CA THR A 324 11.19 -6.14 5.17
C THR A 324 10.26 -5.38 6.14
N TYR A 325 9.08 -5.96 6.45
CA TYR A 325 8.13 -5.37 7.39
C TYR A 325 8.71 -5.23 8.80
N HIS A 326 9.40 -6.27 9.29
CA HIS A 326 9.99 -6.28 10.64
C HIS A 326 11.32 -5.53 10.72
N SER A 327 12.00 -5.29 9.60
CA SER A 327 13.28 -4.56 9.55
C SER A 327 13.21 -3.08 9.95
N ALA A 328 12.01 -2.52 10.10
CA ALA A 328 11.81 -1.12 10.42
C ALA A 328 12.45 -0.73 11.76
N THR A 329 13.33 0.27 11.78
CA THR A 329 13.80 0.88 13.05
C THR A 329 12.61 1.40 13.85
N VAL A 330 11.71 2.16 13.20
CA VAL A 330 10.45 2.62 13.79
C VAL A 330 9.27 2.13 12.96
N GLY A 331 8.33 1.45 13.60
CA GLY A 331 7.11 0.91 12.98
C GLY A 331 5.85 1.42 13.66
N VAL A 332 4.94 2.04 12.90
CA VAL A 332 3.76 2.72 13.43
C VAL A 332 2.47 2.10 12.89
N LEU A 333 1.61 1.63 13.80
CA LEU A 333 0.26 1.14 13.51
C LEU A 333 -0.84 2.08 14.01
N GLY A 334 -0.62 2.78 15.12
CA GLY A 334 -1.64 3.63 15.77
C GLY A 334 -2.02 4.84 14.92
N ASP A 335 -3.32 5.06 14.70
CA ASP A 335 -3.85 6.14 13.86
C ASP A 335 -3.60 7.53 14.43
N GLY A 336 -3.50 8.51 13.54
CA GLY A 336 -3.21 9.90 13.89
C GLY A 336 -1.80 10.06 14.43
N PHE A 337 -0.83 9.24 14.03
CA PHE A 337 0.55 9.44 14.48
C PHE A 337 1.14 10.74 13.92
N ALA A 338 1.89 11.49 14.72
CA ALA A 338 2.64 12.63 14.22
C ALA A 338 4.10 12.61 14.70
N ALA A 339 5.02 13.11 13.86
CA ALA A 339 6.42 13.28 14.23
C ALA A 339 7.00 14.56 13.65
N ARG A 340 7.87 15.22 14.42
CA ARG A 340 8.56 16.43 13.97
C ARG A 340 9.95 16.58 14.57
N ASP A 341 10.84 17.21 13.79
CA ASP A 341 12.17 17.67 14.21
C ASP A 341 13.06 16.52 14.75
N LEU A 342 13.11 15.40 14.04
CA LEU A 342 13.95 14.24 14.37
C LEU A 342 14.37 13.44 13.12
N THR A 343 15.27 12.48 13.30
CA THR A 343 15.72 11.55 12.25
C THR A 343 15.37 10.11 12.61
N PHE A 344 14.78 9.38 11.66
CA PHE A 344 14.67 7.92 11.69
C PHE A 344 15.73 7.32 10.76
N GLU A 345 16.52 6.38 11.27
CA GLU A 345 17.68 5.86 10.55
C GLU A 345 17.76 4.33 10.59
N ASN A 346 18.16 3.75 9.46
CA ASN A 346 18.65 2.37 9.40
C ASN A 346 20.06 2.34 8.79
N THR A 347 21.03 1.86 9.56
CA THR A 347 22.47 1.88 9.26
C THR A 347 22.97 0.58 8.64
N ALA A 348 22.09 -0.32 8.21
CA ALA A 348 22.50 -1.60 7.63
C ALA A 348 23.44 -1.41 6.44
N GLY A 349 24.56 -2.14 6.48
CA GLY A 349 25.70 -1.97 5.57
C GLY A 349 25.64 -2.78 4.26
N PRO A 350 26.80 -2.94 3.56
CA PRO A 350 26.89 -3.71 2.32
C PRO A 350 26.25 -5.09 2.40
N GLY A 351 25.47 -5.51 1.40
CA GLY A 351 24.84 -6.85 1.39
C GLY A 351 23.59 -6.99 2.28
N ALA A 352 23.19 -5.94 3.01
CA ALA A 352 22.01 -5.97 3.87
C ALA A 352 20.68 -6.08 3.13
N HIS A 353 20.65 -5.75 1.82
CA HIS A 353 19.41 -5.66 1.05
C HIS A 353 18.38 -4.73 1.72
N GLN A 354 17.10 -5.13 1.82
CA GLN A 354 16.04 -4.30 2.39
C GLN A 354 16.29 -4.01 3.88
N ALA A 355 16.25 -2.74 4.26
CA ALA A 355 16.48 -2.28 5.62
C ALA A 355 15.71 -0.97 5.90
N VAL A 356 14.54 -1.10 6.52
CA VAL A 356 13.59 0.01 6.67
C VAL A 356 13.99 0.91 7.85
N ALA A 357 14.01 2.23 7.65
CA ALA A 357 14.19 3.20 8.72
C ALA A 357 12.86 3.51 9.40
N PHE A 358 11.81 3.75 8.61
CA PHE A 358 10.48 4.06 9.11
C PHE A 358 9.39 3.34 8.31
N ARG A 359 8.43 2.74 9.02
CA ARG A 359 7.22 2.15 8.46
C ARG A 359 5.99 2.82 9.07
N SER A 360 5.04 3.24 8.23
CA SER A 360 3.74 3.74 8.68
C SER A 360 2.57 3.00 8.04
N ASP A 361 1.69 2.52 8.91
CA ASP A 361 0.34 1.99 8.66
C ASP A 361 -0.72 2.81 9.43
N SER A 362 -0.35 4.01 9.85
CA SER A 362 -1.18 4.97 10.58
C SER A 362 -1.98 5.82 9.60
N ASP A 363 -3.30 5.78 9.71
CA ASP A 363 -4.15 6.72 8.97
C ASP A 363 -3.99 8.12 9.53
N GLN A 364 -4.07 9.13 8.67
CA GLN A 364 -3.98 10.53 9.03
C GLN A 364 -2.68 10.87 9.76
N SER A 365 -1.56 10.28 9.32
CA SER A 365 -0.24 10.54 9.89
C SER A 365 0.41 11.80 9.33
N ILE A 366 1.05 12.60 10.20
CA ILE A 366 1.72 13.87 9.84
C ILE A 366 3.19 13.82 10.26
N LEU A 367 4.09 13.87 9.29
CA LEU A 367 5.53 13.95 9.52
C LEU A 367 6.03 15.29 8.97
N GLU A 368 6.53 16.17 9.83
CA GLU A 368 7.02 17.50 9.42
C GLU A 368 8.46 17.73 9.85
N SER A 369 9.33 18.17 8.94
CA SER A 369 10.76 18.39 9.27
C SER A 369 11.41 17.15 9.88
N VAL A 370 11.07 15.99 9.33
CA VAL A 370 11.64 14.68 9.70
C VAL A 370 12.62 14.22 8.62
N GLU A 371 13.73 13.64 9.05
CA GLU A 371 14.69 13.02 8.14
C GLU A 371 14.61 11.49 8.20
N PHE A 372 14.62 10.84 7.05
CA PHE A 372 14.67 9.39 6.91
C PHE A 372 15.97 9.00 6.22
N ARG A 373 16.82 8.23 6.90
CA ARG A 373 18.13 7.81 6.40
C ARG A 373 18.21 6.30 6.26
N GLY A 374 18.63 5.84 5.09
CA GLY A 374 18.93 4.43 4.84
C GLY A 374 19.46 4.22 3.42
N HIS A 375 19.42 2.97 2.95
CA HIS A 375 19.82 2.62 1.60
C HIS A 375 18.64 2.05 0.80
N GLN A 376 18.44 0.73 0.84
CA GLN A 376 17.32 0.09 0.13
C GLN A 376 16.12 0.03 1.07
N ASP A 377 14.94 0.40 0.56
CA ASP A 377 13.66 0.35 1.29
C ASP A 377 13.61 1.29 2.52
N THR A 378 14.22 2.48 2.46
CA THR A 378 14.33 3.42 3.61
C THR A 378 12.98 3.78 4.25
N LEU A 379 12.00 4.24 3.46
CA LEU A 379 10.70 4.71 3.92
C LEU A 379 9.59 3.80 3.38
N TYR A 380 9.00 3.03 4.28
CA TYR A 380 7.86 2.18 4.01
C TYR A 380 6.55 2.92 4.33
N ALA A 381 6.11 3.77 3.40
CA ALA A 381 4.79 4.42 3.43
C ALA A 381 3.70 3.41 3.06
N ARG A 382 3.42 2.48 3.98
CA ARG A 382 2.79 1.18 3.69
C ARG A 382 1.31 1.28 3.34
N SER A 383 0.49 1.92 4.17
CA SER A 383 -0.97 1.95 4.00
C SER A 383 -1.60 3.26 4.45
N LEU A 384 -2.86 3.51 4.07
CA LEU A 384 -3.68 4.63 4.56
C LEU A 384 -3.16 6.02 4.17
N ARG A 385 -3.72 7.10 4.73
CA ARG A 385 -3.43 8.49 4.35
C ARG A 385 -2.29 9.05 5.17
N GLN A 386 -1.29 9.63 4.49
CA GLN A 386 -0.08 10.13 5.14
C GLN A 386 0.39 11.45 4.51
N LEU A 387 0.88 12.36 5.34
CA LEU A 387 1.46 13.63 4.91
C LEU A 387 2.91 13.71 5.41
N TYR A 388 3.84 13.90 4.47
CA TYR A 388 5.25 14.17 4.73
C TYR A 388 5.53 15.59 4.25
N ARG A 389 5.87 16.51 5.15
CA ARG A 389 6.04 17.94 4.84
C ARG A 389 7.43 18.41 5.23
N LYS A 390 8.13 19.06 4.29
CA LYS A 390 9.50 19.57 4.52
C LYS A 390 10.45 18.49 5.07
N CYS A 391 10.21 17.24 4.74
CA CYS A 391 11.04 16.11 5.16
C CYS A 391 12.26 15.98 4.24
N ARG A 392 13.28 15.27 4.73
CA ARG A 392 14.40 14.78 3.90
C ARG A 392 14.35 13.26 3.85
N VAL A 393 14.37 12.68 2.66
CA VAL A 393 14.39 11.22 2.47
C VAL A 393 15.62 10.83 1.67
N ALA A 394 16.50 10.03 2.26
CA ALA A 394 17.75 9.60 1.65
C ALA A 394 17.77 8.07 1.43
N GLY A 395 18.13 7.63 0.21
CA GLY A 395 18.21 6.21 -0.09
C GLY A 395 18.70 5.85 -1.50
N THR A 396 18.49 4.60 -1.91
CA THR A 396 19.03 4.02 -3.14
C THR A 396 17.97 3.29 -3.97
N VAL A 397 17.59 2.05 -3.61
CA VAL A 397 16.57 1.26 -4.33
C VAL A 397 15.27 1.32 -3.58
N ASP A 398 14.21 1.68 -4.29
CA ASP A 398 12.83 1.64 -3.82
C ASP A 398 12.68 2.33 -2.47
N PHE A 399 13.45 3.39 -2.24
CA PHE A 399 13.64 3.91 -0.90
C PHE A 399 12.42 4.70 -0.39
N ILE A 400 11.42 4.93 -1.23
CA ILE A 400 10.05 5.28 -0.87
C ILE A 400 9.12 4.24 -1.51
N PHE A 401 8.52 3.38 -0.69
CA PHE A 401 7.71 2.26 -1.20
C PHE A 401 6.52 1.94 -0.31
N GLY A 402 5.54 1.22 -0.86
CA GLY A 402 4.31 0.86 -0.18
C GLY A 402 3.06 1.19 -0.99
N ASN A 403 1.89 1.12 -0.35
CA ASN A 403 0.58 1.29 -0.97
C ASN A 403 -0.30 2.28 -0.19
N SER A 404 0.30 3.26 0.48
CA SER A 404 -0.45 4.38 1.09
C SER A 404 -0.96 5.36 0.04
N ALA A 405 -1.87 6.24 0.46
CA ALA A 405 -2.13 7.53 -0.17
C ALA A 405 -1.24 8.56 0.54
N SER A 406 -0.09 8.88 -0.04
CA SER A 406 0.89 9.79 0.59
C SER A 406 1.14 11.03 -0.25
N VAL A 407 1.19 12.18 0.41
CA VAL A 407 1.70 13.43 -0.17
C VAL A 407 3.04 13.78 0.48
N PHE A 408 4.06 13.90 -0.36
CA PHE A 408 5.39 14.42 -0.03
C PHE A 408 5.41 15.88 -0.48
N ASP A 409 5.18 16.79 0.45
CA ASP A 409 5.03 18.22 0.24
C ASP A 409 6.33 18.96 0.59
N ARG A 410 6.98 19.55 -0.41
CA ARG A 410 8.23 20.32 -0.27
C ARG A 410 9.36 19.53 0.40
N CYS A 411 9.43 18.23 0.12
CA CYS A 411 10.47 17.36 0.63
C CYS A 411 11.75 17.44 -0.20
N VAL A 412 12.89 17.18 0.44
CA VAL A 412 14.17 16.92 -0.23
C VAL A 412 14.33 15.42 -0.37
N ILE A 413 14.49 14.94 -1.61
CA ILE A 413 14.61 13.54 -1.97
C ILE A 413 16.02 13.31 -2.51
N GLU A 414 16.81 12.51 -1.80
CA GLU A 414 18.24 12.43 -2.01
C GLU A 414 18.70 11.01 -2.32
N VAL A 415 19.29 10.83 -3.50
CA VAL A 415 19.94 9.58 -3.87
C VAL A 415 21.34 9.56 -3.28
N VAL A 416 21.63 8.56 -2.45
CA VAL A 416 22.94 8.41 -1.80
C VAL A 416 23.79 7.34 -2.52
N PRO A 417 25.13 7.31 -2.30
CA PRO A 417 25.93 6.18 -2.72
C PRO A 417 25.39 4.86 -2.16
N ARG A 418 25.63 3.77 -2.87
CA ARG A 418 25.32 2.44 -2.37
C ARG A 418 26.11 2.12 -1.10
N ALA A 419 25.55 1.29 -0.24
CA ALA A 419 26.23 0.82 0.97
C ALA A 419 27.55 0.11 0.63
N GLU A 420 27.64 -0.58 -0.52
CA GLU A 420 28.86 -1.18 -1.06
C GLU A 420 29.94 -0.15 -1.50
N GLY A 421 29.60 1.14 -1.47
CA GLY A 421 30.49 2.24 -1.77
C GLY A 421 30.22 2.92 -3.12
N PRO A 422 30.83 4.10 -3.35
CA PRO A 422 30.55 4.98 -4.49
C PRO A 422 31.01 4.44 -5.84
N ARG A 423 31.69 3.29 -5.90
CA ARG A 423 32.05 2.62 -7.16
C ARG A 423 30.98 1.64 -7.64
N LYS A 424 30.02 1.30 -6.77
CA LYS A 424 28.97 0.34 -7.12
C LYS A 424 27.96 1.00 -8.04
N ALA A 425 27.91 0.49 -9.28
CA ALA A 425 26.90 0.89 -10.25
C ALA A 425 25.53 0.31 -9.88
N GLY A 426 24.48 1.01 -10.25
CA GLY A 426 23.11 0.54 -10.02
C GLY A 426 22.05 1.51 -10.50
N SER A 427 20.83 1.00 -10.60
CA SER A 427 19.64 1.82 -10.79
C SER A 427 19.03 2.15 -9.43
N ASN A 428 18.76 3.42 -9.19
CA ASN A 428 18.24 3.97 -7.94
C ASN A 428 16.83 4.53 -8.19
N PRO A 429 15.80 3.68 -8.29
CA PRO A 429 14.42 4.14 -8.33
C PRO A 429 14.04 4.77 -6.99
N VAL A 430 13.54 6.00 -7.04
CA VAL A 430 13.06 6.75 -5.87
C VAL A 430 11.82 6.08 -5.30
N ALA A 431 10.80 5.87 -6.14
CA ALA A 431 9.51 5.35 -5.73
C ALA A 431 9.25 3.92 -6.22
N ALA A 432 8.61 3.10 -5.39
CA ALA A 432 8.05 1.81 -5.76
C ALA A 432 6.63 1.64 -5.19
N HIS A 433 5.65 2.29 -5.83
CA HIS A 433 4.25 2.24 -5.35
C HIS A 433 3.59 0.89 -5.67
N GLY A 434 2.83 0.39 -4.69
CA GLY A 434 2.32 -0.97 -4.63
C GLY A 434 0.81 -1.13 -4.77
N ARG A 435 0.11 -0.25 -5.50
CA ARG A 435 -1.32 -0.40 -5.75
C ARG A 435 -1.62 -1.68 -6.55
N THR A 436 -2.46 -2.56 -5.99
CA THR A 436 -2.84 -3.86 -6.59
C THR A 436 -4.23 -3.85 -7.22
N ASP A 437 -5.03 -2.81 -6.94
CA ASP A 437 -6.41 -2.72 -7.39
C ASP A 437 -6.76 -1.30 -7.85
N PRO A 438 -7.41 -1.12 -9.01
CA PRO A 438 -7.76 0.21 -9.53
C PRO A 438 -8.77 0.96 -8.65
N ALA A 439 -9.57 0.25 -7.85
CA ALA A 439 -10.49 0.87 -6.90
C ALA A 439 -9.77 1.44 -5.66
N GLN A 440 -8.52 1.05 -5.37
CA GLN A 440 -7.77 1.64 -4.26
C GLN A 440 -7.49 3.14 -4.52
N ALA A 441 -7.83 3.97 -3.54
CA ALA A 441 -7.58 5.41 -3.58
C ALA A 441 -6.13 5.78 -3.17
N THR A 442 -5.15 4.93 -3.49
CA THR A 442 -3.76 5.02 -3.00
C THR A 442 -2.80 5.49 -4.09
N GLY A 443 -1.66 6.04 -3.72
CA GLY A 443 -0.65 6.58 -4.64
C GLY A 443 0.37 7.44 -3.89
N PHE A 444 1.48 7.74 -4.56
CA PHE A 444 2.44 8.72 -4.08
C PHE A 444 2.36 10.01 -4.88
N VAL A 445 2.21 11.14 -4.19
CA VAL A 445 2.28 12.48 -4.77
C VAL A 445 3.51 13.17 -4.23
N PHE A 446 4.43 13.55 -5.11
CA PHE A 446 5.54 14.44 -4.78
C PHE A 446 5.19 15.84 -5.29
N SER A 447 5.05 16.80 -4.39
CA SER A 447 4.60 18.16 -4.69
C SER A 447 5.63 19.17 -4.22
N GLY A 448 6.15 19.98 -5.14
CA GLY A 448 7.15 21.01 -4.80
C GLY A 448 8.46 20.45 -4.25
N CYS A 449 8.76 19.18 -4.48
CA CYS A 449 9.95 18.52 -3.96
C CYS A 449 11.22 18.92 -4.73
N ALA A 450 12.38 18.70 -4.11
CA ALA A 450 13.67 18.71 -4.79
C ALA A 450 14.24 17.29 -4.84
N ILE A 451 14.63 16.82 -6.03
CA ILE A 451 15.20 15.49 -6.24
C ILE A 451 16.62 15.66 -6.74
N ASN A 452 17.61 15.16 -6.00
CA ASN A 452 19.00 15.20 -6.41
C ASN A 452 19.82 14.06 -5.81
N GLY A 453 21.10 13.96 -6.15
CA GLY A 453 22.07 13.14 -5.42
C GLY A 453 22.64 13.87 -4.22
N SER A 454 23.09 13.13 -3.21
CA SER A 454 23.96 13.66 -2.17
C SER A 454 25.29 14.15 -2.77
N ASP A 455 26.05 14.98 -2.05
CA ASP A 455 27.35 15.46 -2.54
C ASP A 455 28.29 14.31 -2.95
N ASP A 456 28.35 13.25 -2.13
CA ASP A 456 29.14 12.05 -2.44
C ASP A 456 28.60 11.27 -3.65
N TYR A 457 27.27 11.24 -3.83
CA TYR A 457 26.66 10.63 -5.01
C TYR A 457 26.97 11.45 -6.27
N LEU A 458 26.89 12.79 -6.20
CA LEU A 458 27.21 13.69 -7.30
C LEU A 458 28.68 13.57 -7.69
N ALA A 459 29.59 13.50 -6.72
CA ALA A 459 31.00 13.24 -6.99
C ALA A 459 31.22 11.88 -7.68
N ALA A 460 30.49 10.84 -7.28
CA ALA A 460 30.53 9.53 -7.94
C ALA A 460 29.95 9.58 -9.36
N TYR A 461 28.81 10.27 -9.53
CA TYR A 461 28.12 10.48 -10.80
C TYR A 461 29.02 11.23 -11.79
N GLN A 462 29.57 12.38 -11.43
CA GLN A 462 30.45 13.19 -12.30
C GLN A 462 31.66 12.40 -12.80
N ARG A 463 32.17 11.49 -11.97
CA ARG A 463 33.31 10.64 -12.33
C ARG A 463 32.93 9.51 -13.30
N LYS A 464 31.70 9.00 -13.25
CA LYS A 464 31.18 7.96 -14.16
C LYS A 464 29.64 8.02 -14.29
N PRO A 465 29.08 8.95 -15.08
CA PRO A 465 27.62 9.21 -15.10
C PRO A 465 26.79 7.96 -15.42
N GLY A 466 27.22 7.18 -16.41
CA GLY A 466 26.52 5.95 -16.83
C GLY A 466 26.48 4.81 -15.79
N ALA A 467 27.22 4.90 -14.68
CA ALA A 467 27.17 3.92 -13.60
C ALA A 467 26.12 4.25 -12.53
N HIS A 468 25.68 5.50 -12.43
CA HIS A 468 24.85 6.02 -11.35
C HIS A 468 23.54 6.54 -11.94
N ARG A 469 22.51 5.70 -11.96
CA ARG A 469 21.25 5.99 -12.67
C ARG A 469 20.13 6.21 -11.67
N ALA A 470 19.63 7.43 -11.51
CA ALA A 470 18.44 7.69 -10.70
C ALA A 470 17.17 7.68 -11.56
N TYR A 471 16.13 7.01 -11.08
CA TYR A 471 14.82 6.97 -11.73
C TYR A 471 13.78 7.49 -10.75
N LEU A 472 12.74 8.17 -11.25
CA LEU A 472 11.60 8.64 -10.49
C LEU A 472 10.85 7.48 -9.81
N GLY A 473 10.78 6.32 -10.45
CA GLY A 473 10.24 5.13 -9.80
C GLY A 473 10.09 3.92 -10.72
N ARG A 474 9.51 2.85 -10.17
CA ARG A 474 9.18 1.59 -10.89
C ARG A 474 7.97 0.86 -10.30
N PRO A 475 7.16 0.17 -11.14
CA PRO A 475 5.84 -0.32 -10.71
C PRO A 475 5.94 -1.63 -9.93
N TRP A 476 6.00 -1.54 -8.61
CA TRP A 476 6.04 -2.74 -7.76
C TRP A 476 4.80 -3.63 -7.94
N LYS A 477 3.64 -3.02 -8.24
CA LYS A 477 2.36 -3.70 -8.49
C LYS A 477 1.64 -3.16 -9.71
N GLU A 478 0.65 -3.92 -10.19
CA GLU A 478 -0.03 -3.74 -11.48
C GLU A 478 -0.62 -2.34 -11.68
N TYR A 479 -1.19 -1.73 -10.65
CA TYR A 479 -1.85 -0.42 -10.75
C TYR A 479 -1.02 0.71 -10.13
N SER A 480 0.30 0.52 -10.00
CA SER A 480 1.23 1.47 -9.37
C SER A 480 0.94 2.92 -9.76
N ARG A 481 0.85 3.80 -8.77
CA ARG A 481 0.52 5.22 -9.00
C ARG A 481 1.50 6.14 -8.30
N THR A 482 2.19 6.96 -9.08
CA THR A 482 3.18 7.91 -8.58
C THR A 482 3.18 9.15 -9.45
N VAL A 483 3.14 10.33 -8.84
CA VAL A 483 3.11 11.60 -9.56
C VAL A 483 4.11 12.61 -9.00
N TYR A 484 4.69 13.42 -9.89
CA TYR A 484 5.57 14.53 -9.55
C TYR A 484 4.99 15.84 -10.07
N VAL A 485 4.76 16.78 -9.17
CA VAL A 485 4.08 18.05 -9.45
C VAL A 485 4.96 19.21 -8.98
N ASN A 486 5.38 20.05 -9.91
CA ASN A 486 6.21 21.23 -9.66
C ASN A 486 7.52 20.93 -8.90
N CYS A 487 8.14 19.79 -9.17
CA CYS A 487 9.40 19.39 -8.52
C CYS A 487 10.62 19.95 -9.25
N SER A 488 11.71 20.21 -8.53
CA SER A 488 13.03 20.45 -9.10
C SER A 488 13.79 19.14 -9.23
N MET A 489 14.29 18.81 -10.43
CA MET A 489 14.98 17.55 -10.72
C MET A 489 16.43 17.84 -11.16
N GLY A 490 17.40 17.34 -10.39
CA GLY A 490 18.82 17.41 -10.70
C GLY A 490 19.24 16.54 -11.89
N GLU A 491 20.46 16.74 -12.38
CA GLU A 491 21.01 16.08 -13.58
C GLU A 491 21.17 14.57 -13.44
N VAL A 492 21.09 14.07 -12.20
CA VAL A 492 21.18 12.65 -11.87
C VAL A 492 19.95 11.85 -12.31
N VAL A 493 18.81 12.52 -12.53
CA VAL A 493 17.57 11.88 -12.99
C VAL A 493 17.71 11.53 -14.46
N MET A 494 17.57 10.24 -14.77
CA MET A 494 17.73 9.72 -16.12
C MET A 494 16.67 10.32 -17.08
N PRO A 495 17.01 10.57 -18.36
CA PRO A 495 16.05 11.09 -19.34
C PRO A 495 14.78 10.26 -19.47
N GLU A 496 14.90 8.93 -19.41
CA GLU A 496 13.78 7.99 -19.43
C GLU A 496 12.79 8.22 -18.28
N GLY A 497 13.26 8.79 -17.17
CA GLY A 497 12.52 9.11 -15.95
C GLY A 497 12.16 7.88 -15.13
N TRP A 498 11.54 6.87 -15.75
CA TRP A 498 10.92 5.74 -15.07
C TRP A 498 11.54 4.41 -15.50
N LEU A 499 11.58 3.44 -14.58
CA LEU A 499 12.18 2.13 -14.81
C LEU A 499 11.10 1.05 -14.85
N PRO A 500 11.08 0.14 -15.84
CA PRO A 500 10.20 -1.03 -15.81
C PRO A 500 10.51 -1.92 -14.59
N TRP A 501 9.49 -2.55 -14.01
CA TRP A 501 9.70 -3.55 -12.96
C TRP A 501 10.27 -4.85 -13.54
N ARG A 502 9.60 -5.36 -14.59
CA ARG A 502 10.06 -6.49 -15.43
C ARG A 502 9.26 -6.49 -16.73
N GLU A 503 9.95 -6.46 -17.86
CA GLU A 503 9.33 -6.51 -19.20
C GLU A 503 8.22 -5.46 -19.33
N ASP A 504 7.02 -5.87 -19.75
CA ASP A 504 5.83 -5.04 -19.94
C ASP A 504 4.86 -5.05 -18.74
N PHE A 505 5.22 -5.71 -17.64
CA PHE A 505 4.38 -5.77 -16.44
C PHE A 505 3.97 -4.37 -15.98
N ALA A 506 2.66 -4.19 -15.77
CA ALA A 506 2.00 -2.97 -15.30
C ALA A 506 2.05 -1.76 -16.27
N LEU A 507 2.78 -1.81 -17.39
CA LEU A 507 3.02 -0.61 -18.21
C LEU A 507 1.74 -0.04 -18.85
N SER A 508 0.71 -0.86 -19.04
CA SER A 508 -0.61 -0.44 -19.55
C SER A 508 -1.59 0.00 -18.47
N THR A 509 -1.36 -0.33 -17.20
CA THR A 509 -2.30 -0.14 -16.08
C THR A 509 -1.81 0.83 -15.01
N LEU A 510 -0.50 1.02 -14.88
CA LEU A 510 0.10 2.01 -13.97
C LEU A 510 -0.26 3.44 -14.38
N PHE A 511 -0.17 4.37 -13.43
CA PHE A 511 -0.21 5.80 -13.70
C PHE A 511 1.00 6.52 -13.12
N TYR A 512 1.96 6.85 -13.99
CA TYR A 512 3.13 7.66 -13.68
C TYR A 512 3.05 9.01 -14.37
N GLY A 513 2.78 10.05 -13.57
CA GLY A 513 2.44 11.38 -14.05
C GLY A 513 3.45 12.44 -13.65
N GLU A 514 3.75 13.38 -14.56
CA GLU A 514 4.53 14.58 -14.26
C GLU A 514 3.73 15.84 -14.63
N TYR A 515 3.90 16.92 -13.85
CA TYR A 515 3.39 18.26 -14.14
C TYR A 515 4.39 19.33 -13.70
N GLY A 516 4.66 20.32 -14.55
CA GLY A 516 5.33 21.57 -14.17
C GLY A 516 6.70 21.46 -13.50
N SER A 517 7.38 20.31 -13.60
CA SER A 517 8.68 20.10 -12.97
C SER A 517 9.79 20.82 -13.77
N SER A 518 10.87 21.20 -13.10
CA SER A 518 11.96 22.02 -13.65
C SER A 518 13.35 21.47 -13.28
N GLY A 519 14.40 22.05 -13.86
CA GLY A 519 15.78 21.60 -13.65
C GLY A 519 16.29 20.64 -14.74
N PRO A 520 17.60 20.32 -14.74
CA PRO A 520 18.24 19.55 -15.81
C PRO A 520 17.70 18.12 -15.96
N GLY A 521 17.15 17.51 -14.90
CA GLY A 521 16.53 16.19 -14.93
C GLY A 521 15.05 16.18 -15.37
N ALA A 522 14.42 17.34 -15.48
CA ALA A 522 12.98 17.49 -15.77
C ALA A 522 12.68 17.58 -17.27
N ASN A 523 13.26 16.67 -18.08
CA ASN A 523 12.99 16.61 -19.51
C ASN A 523 11.82 15.67 -19.83
N ALA A 524 10.60 16.21 -19.80
CA ALA A 524 9.38 15.46 -20.10
C ALA A 524 9.37 14.85 -21.53
N ALA A 525 10.03 15.49 -22.51
CA ALA A 525 10.04 15.01 -23.90
C ALA A 525 10.89 13.76 -24.12
N ALA A 526 11.80 13.43 -23.18
CA ALA A 526 12.68 12.26 -23.26
C ALA A 526 12.15 11.06 -22.47
N ARG A 527 11.00 11.20 -21.81
CA ARG A 527 10.43 10.15 -20.96
C ARG A 527 10.03 8.92 -21.77
N VAL A 528 9.99 7.78 -21.09
CA VAL A 528 9.37 6.56 -21.63
C VAL A 528 7.95 6.82 -22.10
N GLY A 529 7.57 6.24 -23.25
CA GLY A 529 6.26 6.47 -23.88
C GLY A 529 5.05 5.95 -23.10
N TRP A 530 5.27 5.13 -22.06
CA TRP A 530 4.23 4.66 -21.15
C TRP A 530 4.07 5.57 -19.92
N SER A 531 4.82 6.65 -19.76
CA SER A 531 4.54 7.70 -18.76
C SER A 531 3.49 8.70 -19.25
N SER A 532 3.02 9.57 -18.37
CA SER A 532 1.96 10.55 -18.66
C SER A 532 2.37 11.96 -18.25
N GLN A 533 1.93 12.97 -19.02
CA GLN A 533 1.87 14.35 -18.54
C GLN A 533 0.46 14.60 -17.99
N ILE A 534 0.38 15.18 -16.80
CA ILE A 534 -0.90 15.48 -16.16
C ILE A 534 -1.48 16.75 -16.82
N PRO A 535 -2.73 16.76 -17.31
CA PRO A 535 -3.35 17.98 -17.80
C PRO A 535 -3.55 19.00 -16.67
N SER A 536 -3.38 20.29 -16.99
CA SER A 536 -3.43 21.38 -16.02
C SER A 536 -4.73 21.45 -15.22
N GLU A 537 -5.85 21.12 -15.84
CA GLU A 537 -7.19 21.09 -15.27
C GLU A 537 -7.38 19.98 -14.22
N HIS A 538 -6.52 18.96 -14.23
CA HIS A 538 -6.61 17.82 -13.31
C HIS A 538 -5.55 17.84 -12.21
N VAL A 539 -4.59 18.76 -12.25
CA VAL A 539 -3.48 18.80 -11.28
C VAL A 539 -3.97 18.99 -9.83
N GLY A 540 -5.11 19.66 -9.64
CA GLY A 540 -5.73 19.87 -8.32
C GLY A 540 -6.13 18.58 -7.60
N MET A 541 -6.31 17.47 -8.32
CA MET A 541 -6.61 16.15 -7.73
C MET A 541 -5.49 15.61 -6.85
N TYR A 542 -4.27 16.08 -7.07
CA TYR A 542 -3.07 15.70 -6.33
C TYR A 542 -2.75 16.67 -5.18
N SER A 543 -3.66 17.59 -4.84
CA SER A 543 -3.53 18.45 -3.66
C SER A 543 -3.67 17.65 -2.34
N VAL A 544 -3.18 18.22 -1.24
CA VAL A 544 -3.37 17.65 0.11
C VAL A 544 -4.86 17.50 0.42
N GLU A 545 -5.65 18.52 0.08
CA GLU A 545 -7.08 18.59 0.33
C GLU A 545 -7.85 17.53 -0.44
N THR A 546 -7.50 17.27 -1.70
CA THR A 546 -8.25 16.32 -2.53
C THR A 546 -7.72 14.91 -2.41
N PHE A 547 -6.39 14.71 -2.49
CA PHE A 547 -5.79 13.38 -2.60
C PHE A 547 -5.90 12.58 -1.30
N ILE A 548 -5.66 13.25 -0.16
CA ILE A 548 -5.67 12.64 1.18
C ILE A 548 -6.73 13.23 2.10
N GLN A 549 -7.67 14.02 1.57
CA GLN A 549 -8.73 14.66 2.36
C GLN A 549 -8.15 15.52 3.50
N GLY A 550 -6.99 16.15 3.27
CA GLY A 550 -6.22 16.80 4.33
C GLY A 550 -6.97 17.93 5.03
N GLY A 551 -7.96 18.55 4.39
CA GLY A 551 -8.81 19.56 5.02
C GLY A 551 -9.67 19.03 6.18
N GLU A 552 -9.81 17.71 6.33
CA GLU A 552 -10.57 17.08 7.41
C GLU A 552 -9.74 16.77 8.66
N TRP A 553 -8.41 16.66 8.54
CA TRP A 553 -7.57 16.11 9.62
C TRP A 553 -6.18 16.75 9.77
N VAL A 554 -5.72 17.51 8.77
CA VAL A 554 -4.49 18.31 8.88
C VAL A 554 -4.86 19.65 9.54
N PRO A 555 -4.23 20.03 10.67
CA PRO A 555 -4.53 21.29 11.32
C PRO A 555 -4.24 22.49 10.40
N SER A 556 -5.16 23.46 10.38
CA SER A 556 -4.98 24.78 9.75
C SER A 556 -4.76 25.84 10.83
N GLU A 557 -4.02 26.91 10.54
CA GLU A 557 -4.05 28.12 11.38
C GLU A 557 -5.50 28.63 11.47
N GLN A 558 -5.95 28.88 12.71
CA GLN A 558 -7.23 29.54 13.00
C GLN A 558 -7.13 31.05 12.82
#